data_AF-A0A246PJV5-F1
#
_entry.id   AF-A0A246PJV5-F1
#
_cell.length_a   1.000
_cell.length_b   1.000
_cell.length_c   1.000
_cell.angle_alpha   90.00
_cell.angle_beta   90.00
_cell.angle_gamma   90.00
#
_symmetry.space_group_name_H-M   'P 1'
#
loop_
_entity.id
_entity.type
_entity.pdbx_description
1 polymer ?
#
loop_
_entity_poly.entity_id
_entity_poly.type
_entity_poly.pdbx_seq_one_letter_code
_entity_poly.pdbx_strand_id
1 'polypeptide(L)'
;MKKYAIRLFFIFTLILLGGCTIDQKNTEQQIVEKAQERTIQYFKEKQDLDVVITDYRFGPSDLQGIFISGYIKNDDSKTFNITIEYGGDEYTIGSISTSENFHLK
;
A
#
# COMPACT_ATOMS: atom_id res chain seq x y z
N MET A 1 0.81 -4.86 50.72
CA MET A 1 0.67 -5.68 49.50
C MET A 1 -0.37 -5.15 48.49
N LYS A 2 -1.44 -4.44 48.89
CA LYS A 2 -2.48 -3.95 47.95
C LYS A 2 -2.06 -2.81 46.99
N LYS A 3 -1.06 -1.99 47.35
CA LYS A 3 -0.67 -0.78 46.58
C LYS A 3 0.16 -1.06 45.32
N TYR A 4 0.92 -2.16 45.32
CA TYR A 4 1.80 -2.55 44.20
C TYR A 4 1.05 -3.35 43.12
N ALA A 5 0.02 -4.10 43.51
CA ALA A 5 -0.83 -4.85 42.58
C ALA A 5 -1.59 -3.92 41.61
N ILE A 6 -2.09 -2.78 42.11
CA ILE A 6 -2.78 -1.77 41.28
C ILE A 6 -1.82 -1.14 40.27
N ARG A 7 -0.58 -0.82 40.67
CA ARG A 7 0.44 -0.25 39.76
C ARG A 7 0.89 -1.23 38.67
N LEU A 8 1.00 -2.52 38.99
CA LEU A 8 1.30 -3.57 38.01
C LEU A 8 0.16 -3.76 37.00
N PHE A 9 -1.10 -3.63 37.42
CA PHE A 9 -2.27 -3.73 36.55
C PHE A 9 -2.31 -2.61 35.48
N PHE A 10 -1.89 -1.39 35.83
CA PHE A 10 -1.79 -0.27 34.89
C PHE A 10 -0.69 -0.45 33.83
N ILE A 11 0.43 -1.08 34.17
CA ILE A 11 1.51 -1.35 33.20
C ILE A 11 1.10 -2.44 32.21
N PHE A 12 0.38 -3.47 32.69
CA PHE A 12 -0.05 -4.58 31.84
C PHE A 12 -1.11 -4.16 30.79
N THR A 13 -1.99 -3.24 31.14
CA THR A 13 -3.00 -2.69 30.20
C THR A 13 -2.38 -1.84 29.09
N LEU A 14 -1.27 -1.13 29.36
CA LEU A 14 -0.52 -0.38 28.35
C LEU A 14 0.19 -1.28 27.33
N ILE A 15 0.72 -2.42 27.75
CA ILE A 15 1.40 -3.38 26.86
C ILE A 15 0.40 -4.06 25.90
N LEU A 16 -0.80 -4.39 26.39
CA LEU A 16 -1.86 -5.00 25.57
C LEU A 16 -2.39 -4.04 24.48
N LEU A 17 -2.45 -2.73 24.76
CA LEU A 17 -2.87 -1.73 23.78
C LEU A 17 -1.77 -1.43 22.74
N GLY A 18 -0.49 -1.50 23.14
CA GLY A 18 0.64 -1.26 22.24
C GLY A 18 0.88 -2.36 21.21
N GLY A 19 0.63 -3.63 21.55
CA GLY A 19 0.86 -4.77 20.66
C GLY A 19 -0.03 -4.77 19.41
N CYS A 20 -1.32 -4.45 19.56
CA CYS A 20 -2.29 -4.51 18.45
C CYS A 20 -2.00 -3.48 17.34
N THR A 21 -1.40 -2.34 17.68
CA THR A 21 -1.10 -1.28 16.69
C THR A 21 0.16 -1.57 15.87
N ILE A 22 1.10 -2.35 16.39
CA ILE A 22 2.37 -2.67 15.71
C ILE A 22 2.15 -3.69 14.58
N ASP A 23 1.35 -4.73 14.85
CA ASP A 23 1.08 -5.78 13.86
C ASP A 23 0.34 -5.22 12.63
N GLN A 24 -0.67 -4.38 12.85
CA GLN A 24 -1.44 -3.78 11.75
C GLN A 24 -0.57 -2.92 10.83
N LYS A 25 0.31 -2.08 11.39
CA LYS A 25 1.22 -1.23 10.60
C LYS A 25 2.18 -2.05 9.74
N ASN A 26 2.72 -3.15 10.29
CA ASN A 26 3.58 -4.05 9.55
C ASN A 26 2.83 -4.72 8.40
N THR A 27 1.58 -5.15 8.63
CA THR A 27 0.75 -5.74 7.58
C THR A 27 0.43 -4.73 6.47
N GLU A 28 -0.01 -3.52 6.81
CA GLU A 28 -0.29 -2.47 5.83
C GLU A 28 0.94 -2.15 4.97
N GLN A 29 2.12 -2.02 5.60
CA GLN A 29 3.35 -1.75 4.88
C GLN A 29 3.70 -2.87 3.88
N GLN A 30 3.58 -4.14 4.27
CA GLN A 30 3.83 -5.27 3.37
C GLN A 30 2.90 -5.27 2.16
N ILE A 31 1.61 -4.93 2.38
CA ILE A 31 0.63 -4.85 1.30
C ILE A 31 1.01 -3.72 0.33
N VAL A 32 1.42 -2.55 0.84
CA VAL A 32 1.88 -1.43 0.02
C VAL A 32 3.10 -1.80 -0.80
N GLU A 33 4.13 -2.40 -0.18
CA GLU A 33 5.36 -2.80 -0.86
C GLU A 33 5.08 -3.78 -2.02
N LYS A 34 4.26 -4.80 -1.78
CA LYS A 34 3.86 -5.77 -2.84
C LYS A 34 3.05 -5.11 -3.96
N ALA A 35 2.13 -4.20 -3.62
CA ALA A 35 1.33 -3.49 -4.62
C ALA A 35 2.19 -2.54 -5.48
N GLN A 36 3.16 -1.87 -4.87
CA GLN A 36 4.14 -1.04 -5.56
C GLN A 36 5.04 -1.87 -6.48
N GLU A 37 5.56 -3.00 -5.99
CA GLU A 37 6.33 -3.95 -6.80
C GLU A 37 5.52 -4.44 -8.02
N ARG A 38 4.27 -4.85 -7.79
CA ARG A 38 3.37 -5.32 -8.84
C ARG A 38 3.12 -4.25 -9.91
N THR A 39 2.98 -2.99 -9.48
CA THR A 39 2.82 -1.82 -10.36
C THR A 39 4.06 -1.63 -11.24
N ILE A 40 5.25 -1.63 -10.65
CA ILE A 40 6.51 -1.48 -11.39
C ILE A 40 6.68 -2.62 -12.39
N GLN A 41 6.42 -3.87 -11.98
CA GLN A 41 6.48 -5.03 -12.86
C GLN A 41 5.48 -4.93 -14.02
N TYR A 42 4.24 -4.48 -13.79
CA TYR A 42 3.26 -4.28 -14.86
C TYR A 42 3.80 -3.33 -15.95
N PHE A 43 4.30 -2.15 -15.55
CA PHE A 43 4.85 -1.21 -16.52
C PHE A 43 6.10 -1.76 -17.20
N LYS A 44 6.96 -2.48 -16.48
CA LYS A 44 8.16 -3.07 -17.07
C LYS A 44 7.82 -4.14 -18.11
N GLU A 45 6.95 -5.10 -17.77
CA GLU A 45 6.67 -6.28 -18.59
C GLU A 45 5.66 -6.00 -19.71
N LYS A 46 4.62 -5.21 -19.43
CA LYS A 46 3.53 -4.97 -20.39
C LYS A 46 3.77 -3.71 -21.21
N GLN A 47 4.46 -2.73 -20.65
CA GLN A 47 4.65 -1.43 -21.29
C GLN A 47 6.09 -1.19 -21.74
N ASP A 48 7.08 -1.95 -21.24
CA ASP A 48 8.52 -1.67 -21.41
C ASP A 48 8.89 -0.26 -20.93
N LEU A 49 8.31 0.14 -19.80
CA LEU A 49 8.50 1.46 -19.20
C LEU A 49 8.97 1.32 -17.75
N ASP A 50 9.89 2.19 -17.37
CA ASP A 50 10.26 2.39 -15.97
C ASP A 50 9.42 3.54 -15.39
N VAL A 51 8.93 3.35 -14.17
CA VAL A 51 8.03 4.30 -13.49
C VAL A 51 8.58 4.74 -12.15
N VAL A 52 8.12 5.90 -11.69
CA VAL A 52 8.36 6.43 -10.36
C VAL A 52 7.02 6.52 -9.64
N ILE A 53 6.92 5.85 -8.49
CA ILE A 53 5.74 5.92 -7.62
C ILE A 53 5.89 7.16 -6.73
N THR A 54 4.81 7.92 -6.62
CA THR A 54 4.77 9.20 -5.90
C THR A 54 3.83 9.18 -4.70
N ASP A 55 2.75 8.40 -4.77
CA ASP A 55 1.77 8.33 -3.69
C ASP A 55 1.05 6.98 -3.71
N TYR A 56 0.45 6.64 -2.56
CA TYR A 56 -0.47 5.52 -2.43
C TYR A 56 -1.57 5.82 -1.42
N ARG A 57 -2.74 5.20 -1.62
CA ARG A 57 -3.87 5.29 -0.70
C ARG A 57 -4.63 3.98 -0.66
N PHE A 58 -4.91 3.48 0.54
CA PHE A 58 -5.85 2.39 0.72
C PHE A 58 -7.27 2.82 0.30
N GLY A 59 -7.89 1.99 -0.54
CA GLY A 59 -9.30 2.09 -0.82
C GLY A 59 -10.16 1.77 0.40
N PRO A 60 -11.47 1.99 0.29
CA PRO A 60 -12.38 1.60 1.36
C PRO A 60 -12.28 0.09 1.62
N SER A 61 -12.50 -0.30 2.89
CA SER A 61 -12.16 -1.62 3.42
C SER A 61 -12.87 -2.79 2.73
N ASP A 62 -13.98 -2.51 2.06
CA ASP A 62 -14.77 -3.45 1.26
C ASP A 62 -14.16 -3.75 -0.12
N LEU A 63 -13.34 -2.86 -0.66
CA LEU A 63 -12.74 -3.02 -1.99
C LEU A 63 -11.39 -3.74 -2.00
N GLN A 64 -10.74 -3.92 -0.84
CA GLN A 64 -9.37 -4.51 -0.72
C GLN A 64 -8.44 -4.05 -1.86
N GLY A 65 -8.39 -2.73 -2.08
CA GLY A 65 -7.63 -2.13 -3.17
C GLY A 65 -6.68 -1.05 -2.66
N ILE A 66 -5.53 -0.90 -3.32
CA ILE A 66 -4.61 0.22 -3.12
C ILE A 66 -4.59 1.05 -4.41
N PHE A 67 -4.86 2.34 -4.28
CA PHE A 67 -4.62 3.31 -5.33
C PHE A 67 -3.17 3.74 -5.29
N ILE A 68 -2.46 3.65 -6.42
CA ILE A 68 -1.06 4.03 -6.56
C ILE A 68 -0.96 5.07 -7.67
N SER A 69 -0.24 6.16 -7.40
CA SER A 69 -0.02 7.26 -8.33
C SER A 69 1.45 7.39 -8.68
N GLY A 70 1.76 7.71 -9.93
CA GLY A 70 3.14 7.86 -10.37
C GLY A 70 3.26 8.44 -11.77
N TYR A 71 4.48 8.45 -12.28
CA TYR A 71 4.81 8.94 -13.61
C TYR A 71 5.92 8.11 -14.27
N ILE A 72 6.11 8.27 -15.58
CA ILE A 72 7.19 7.60 -16.32
C ILE A 72 8.53 8.24 -15.96
N LYS A 73 9.55 7.46 -15.57
CA LYS A 73 10.81 7.97 -15.02
C LYS A 73 11.51 9.05 -15.85
N ASN A 74 11.35 9.04 -17.18
CA ASN A 74 11.98 9.97 -18.10
C ASN A 74 11.02 11.06 -18.65
N ASP A 75 9.77 11.08 -18.18
CA ASP A 75 8.73 12.03 -18.62
C ASP A 75 7.66 12.16 -17.52
N ASP A 76 7.83 13.14 -16.62
CA ASP A 76 6.93 13.37 -15.50
C ASP A 76 5.56 13.93 -15.92
N SER A 77 5.42 14.40 -17.15
CA SER A 77 4.13 14.80 -17.73
C SER A 77 3.23 13.58 -18.04
N LYS A 78 3.81 12.38 -18.14
CA LYS A 78 3.09 11.12 -18.35
C LYS A 78 2.78 10.46 -17.01
N THR A 79 1.65 10.85 -16.42
CA THR A 79 1.21 10.36 -15.11
C THR A 79 0.25 9.18 -15.24
N PHE A 80 0.17 8.36 -14.20
CA PHE A 80 -0.83 7.30 -14.08
C PHE A 80 -1.41 7.23 -12.66
N ASN A 81 -2.63 6.71 -12.58
CA ASN A 81 -3.21 6.16 -11.35
C ASN A 81 -3.63 4.72 -11.62
N ILE A 82 -3.20 3.80 -10.77
CA ILE A 82 -3.49 2.38 -10.88
C ILE A 82 -4.10 1.87 -9.58
N THR A 83 -5.13 1.04 -9.70
CA THR A 83 -5.71 0.32 -8.57
C THR A 83 -5.15 -1.09 -8.57
N ILE A 84 -4.50 -1.46 -7.48
CA ILE A 84 -4.07 -2.83 -7.22
C ILE A 84 -5.06 -3.47 -6.25
N GLU A 85 -5.77 -4.48 -6.72
CA GLU A 85 -6.62 -5.32 -5.89
C GLU A 85 -5.75 -6.39 -5.24
N TYR A 86 -5.96 -6.66 -3.95
CA TYR A 86 -5.19 -7.64 -3.21
C TYR A 86 -6.09 -8.58 -2.40
N GLY A 87 -5.70 -9.85 -2.32
CA GLY A 87 -6.43 -10.86 -1.55
C GLY A 87 -5.61 -12.13 -1.40
N GLY A 88 -5.43 -12.59 -0.16
CA GLY A 88 -4.49 -13.68 0.13
C GLY A 88 -3.07 -13.31 -0.32
N ASP A 89 -2.52 -14.08 -1.25
CA ASP A 89 -1.18 -13.86 -1.83
C ASP A 89 -1.22 -13.20 -3.22
N GLU A 90 -2.40 -12.86 -3.75
CA GLU A 90 -2.56 -12.33 -5.10
C GLU A 90 -2.66 -10.80 -5.14
N TYR A 91 -2.00 -10.20 -6.14
CA TYR A 91 -1.99 -8.76 -6.42
C TYR A 91 -2.26 -8.54 -7.91
N THR A 92 -3.45 -8.03 -8.22
CA THR A 92 -3.95 -7.90 -9.60
C THR A 92 -4.22 -6.44 -9.95
N ILE A 93 -4.16 -6.14 -11.25
CA ILE A 93 -4.51 -4.82 -11.74
C ILE A 93 -6.04 -4.75 -11.82
N GLY A 94 -6.67 -3.91 -11.01
CA GLY A 94 -8.11 -3.66 -11.06
C GLY A 94 -8.46 -2.63 -12.14
N SER A 95 -7.80 -1.47 -12.09
CA SER A 95 -8.00 -0.40 -13.07
C SER A 95 -6.73 0.44 -13.28
N ILE A 96 -6.60 1.04 -14.46
CA ILE A 96 -5.54 2.00 -14.78
C ILE A 96 -6.17 3.21 -15.46
N SER A 97 -5.71 4.39 -15.06
CA SER A 97 -5.96 5.66 -15.76
C SER A 97 -4.63 6.35 -16.01
N THR A 98 -4.53 7.06 -17.12
CA THR A 98 -3.31 7.76 -17.54
C THR A 98 -3.64 9.21 -17.91
N SER A 99 -2.62 10.07 -17.92
CA SER A 99 -2.75 11.39 -18.52
C SER A 99 -3.05 11.30 -20.02
N GLU A 100 -3.66 12.35 -20.57
CA GLU A 100 -4.08 12.38 -21.98
C GLU A 100 -2.95 12.09 -22.98
N ASN A 101 -1.72 12.49 -22.64
CA ASN A 101 -0.51 12.31 -23.45
C ASN A 101 0.22 10.97 -23.18
N PHE A 102 -0.35 10.08 -22.37
CA PHE A 102 0.21 8.78 -22.06
C PHE A 102 -0.76 7.66 -22.45
N HIS A 103 -0.42 6.94 -23.52
CA HIS A 103 -1.17 5.79 -23.99
C HIS A 103 -0.38 4.50 -23.71
N LEU A 104 -1.06 3.53 -23.11
CA LEU A 104 -0.55 2.19 -22.90
C LEU A 104 -0.55 1.42 -24.24
N LYS A 105 0.39 0.48 -24.38
CA LYS A 105 0.52 -0.46 -25.50
C LYS A 105 -0.64 -1.45 -25.56
#